data_AF-A0A832J376-F1
#
_entry.id   AF-A0A832J376-F1
#
_cell.length_a   1.000
_cell.length_b   1.000
_cell.length_c   1.000
_cell.angle_alpha   90.00
_cell.angle_beta   90.00
_cell.angle_gamma   90.00
#
_symmetry.space_group_name_H-M   'P 1'
#
loop_
_entity.id
_entity.type
_entity.pdbx_description
1 polymer ?
#
loop_
_entity_poly.entity_id
_entity_poly.type
_entity_poly.pdbx_seq_one_letter_code
_entity_poly.pdbx_strand_id
1 'polypeptide(L)' 'MAEWFAMGGHGFYIWGSYGVTALFMIVETILVIRHKRTLLQRLGRMMRMNSEVE' A
#
# COMPACT_ATOMS: atom_id res chain seq x y z
N MET A 1 -17.94 7.52 26.18
CA MET A 1 -16.95 7.15 25.13
C MET A 1 -16.86 5.65 24.82
N ALA A 2 -17.44 4.76 25.65
CA ALA A 2 -17.53 3.32 25.35
C ALA A 2 -18.94 2.90 24.87
N GLU A 3 -19.90 3.83 24.82
CA GLU A 3 -21.28 3.58 24.37
C GLU A 3 -21.43 3.35 22.85
N TRP A 4 -20.40 3.67 22.05
CA TRP A 4 -20.32 3.33 20.61
C TRP A 4 -20.15 1.83 20.32
N PHE A 5 -19.74 1.06 21.34
CA PHE A 5 -19.73 -0.39 21.31
C PHE A 5 -21.07 -1.02 21.71
N ALA A 6 -21.99 -0.23 22.27
CA ALA A 6 -23.16 -0.72 23.01
C ALA A 6 -24.51 -0.50 22.30
N MET A 7 -24.57 0.13 21.12
CA MET A 7 -25.75 0.04 20.25
C MET A 7 -25.74 -1.29 19.49
N GLY A 8 -26.17 -2.36 20.17
CA GLY A 8 -26.59 -3.62 19.52
C GLY A 8 -25.52 -4.38 18.73
N GLY A 9 -24.27 -4.47 19.20
CA GLY A 9 -23.33 -5.51 18.77
C GLY A 9 -22.76 -5.44 17.33
N HIS A 10 -23.14 -4.47 16.49
CA HIS A 10 -22.76 -4.41 15.07
C HIS A 10 -21.60 -3.45 14.72
N GLY A 11 -21.03 -2.73 15.70
CA GLY A 11 -19.90 -1.81 15.46
C GLY A 11 -18.68 -2.51 14.87
N PHE A 12 -18.38 -3.73 15.31
CA PHE A 12 -17.28 -4.55 14.77
C PHE A 12 -17.46 -4.93 13.29
N TYR A 13 -18.69 -5.04 12.78
CA TYR A 13 -18.95 -5.47 11.40
C TYR A 13 -18.72 -4.34 10.39
N ILE A 14 -19.15 -3.13 10.75
CA ILE A 14 -18.93 -1.92 9.94
C ILE A 14 -17.43 -1.63 9.93
N TRP A 15 -16.80 -1.58 11.10
CA TRP A 15 -15.36 -1.40 11.20
C TRP A 15 -14.56 -2.53 10.53
N GLY A 16 -15.08 -3.77 10.50
CA GLY A 16 -14.52 -4.87 9.74
C GLY A 16 -14.49 -4.58 8.23
N SER A 17 -15.63 -4.23 7.62
CA SER A 17 -15.71 -3.95 6.18
C SER A 17 -14.93 -2.69 5.76
N TYR A 18 -15.00 -1.62 6.55
CA TYR A 18 -14.21 -0.41 6.34
C TYR A 18 -12.71 -0.67 6.54
N GLY A 19 -12.35 -1.47 7.54
CA GLY A 19 -10.98 -1.91 7.81
C GLY A 19 -10.42 -2.77 6.68
N VAL A 20 -11.21 -3.70 6.13
CA VAL A 20 -10.82 -4.52 4.97
C VAL A 20 -10.61 -3.64 3.74
N THR A 21 -11.52 -2.71 3.46
CA THR A 21 -11.37 -1.79 2.32
C THR A 21 -10.13 -0.90 2.47
N ALA A 22 -9.91 -0.34 3.66
CA ALA A 22 -8.71 0.44 3.97
C ALA A 22 -7.43 -0.40 3.87
N LEU A 23 -7.48 -1.66 4.32
CA LEU A 23 -6.38 -2.61 4.20
C LEU A 23 -6.02 -2.84 2.73
N PHE A 24 -7.00 -3.06 1.87
CA PHE A 24 -6.77 -3.22 0.43
C PHE A 24 -6.16 -1.95 -0.20
N MET A 25 -6.67 -0.75 0.11
CA MET A 25 -6.06 0.51 -0.36
C MET A 25 -4.60 0.66 0.08
N ILE A 26 -4.28 0.30 1.33
CA ILE A 26 -2.92 0.38 1.86
C ILE A 26 -2.02 -0.64 1.18
N VAL A 27 -2.47 -1.89 1.03
CA VAL A 27 -1.72 -2.96 0.38
C VAL A 27 -1.38 -2.59 -1.06
N GLU A 28 -2.35 -2.08 -1.81
CA GLU A 28 -2.14 -1.65 -3.20
C GLU A 28 -1.13 -0.50 -3.28
N THR A 29 -1.24 0.49 -2.38
CA THR A 29 -0.28 1.60 -2.25
C THR A 29 1.14 1.10 -1.97
N ILE A 30 1.29 0.15 -1.03
CA ILE A 30 2.59 -0.42 -0.68
C ILE A 30 3.18 -1.19 -1.88
N LEU A 31 2.37 -1.99 -2.56
CA LEU A 31 2.79 -2.74 -3.75
C LEU A 31 3.29 -1.80 -4.86
N VAL A 32 2.54 -0.73 -5.15
CA VAL A 32 2.93 0.29 -6.14
C VAL A 32 4.26 0.96 -5.77
N ILE A 33 4.44 1.34 -4.50
CA ILE A 33 5.70 1.95 -4.03
C ILE A 33 6.87 0.97 -4.17
N ARG A 34 6.67 -0.31 -3.83
CA ARG A 34 7.69 -1.36 -3.98
C ARG A 34 8.05 -1.61 -5.44
N HIS A 35 7.07 -1.59 -6.34
CA HIS A 35 7.30 -1.78 -7.78
C HIS A 35 8.13 -0.65 -8.38
N LYS A 36 7.84 0.61 -8.01
CA LYS A 36 8.60 1.78 -8.45
C LYS A 36 10.08 1.70 -8.07
N ARG A 37 10.39 1.24 -6.86
CA ARG A 37 11.78 1.03 -6.40
C ARG A 37 12.52 0.04 -7.29
N THR A 38 11.86 -1.05 -7.68
CA THR A 38 12.46 -2.10 -8.52
C THR A 38 12.73 -1.60 -9.93
N LEU A 39 11.85 -0.77 -10.49
CA LEU A 39 12.01 -0.26 -11.86
C LEU A 39 13.11 0.82 -11.93
N LEU A 40 13.17 1.71 -10.94
CA LEU A 40 14.23 2.72 -10.84
C LEU A 40 15.61 2.08 -10.66
N GLN A 41 15.72 1.00 -9.88
CA GLN A 41 16.98 0.26 -9.73
C GLN A 41 17.43 -0.39 -11.05
N ARG A 42 16.50 -0.86 -11.89
CA ARG A 42 16.81 -1.42 -13.21
C ARG A 42 17.23 -0.33 -14.20
N LEU A 43 16.54 0.82 -14.21
CA LEU A 43 16.88 1.97 -15.05
C LEU A 43 18.25 2.56 -14.70
N GLY A 44 18.57 2.69 -13.42
CA GLY A 44 19.88 3.19 -12.97
C GLY A 44 21.06 2.34 -13.44
N ARG A 45 20.87 1.01 -13.57
CA ARG A 45 21.90 0.12 -14.12
C ARG A 45 22.10 0.30 -15.63
N MET A 46 21.03 0.53 -16.39
CA MET A 46 21.14 0.75 -17.84
C MET A 46 21.81 2.09 -18.17
N MET A 47 21.51 3.16 -17.42
CA MET A 47 22.18 4.46 -17.64
C MET A 47 23.69 4.40 -17.38
N ARG A 48 24.12 3.65 -16.36
CA ARG A 48 25.54 3.53 -16.01
C ARG A 48 26.36 2.79 -17.07
N MET A 49 25.74 1.83 -17.74
CA MET A 49 26.36 1.08 -18.83
C MET A 49 26.39 1.89 -20.14
N ASN A 50 25.40 2.77 -20.38
CA ASN A 50 25.41 3.65 -21.55
C ASN A 50 26.45 4.79 -21.43
N SER A 51 26.79 5.21 -20.22
CA SER A 51 27.81 6.25 -19.98
C SER A 51 29.27 5.75 -20.07
N GLU A 52 29.49 4.43 -20.05
CA GLU A 52 30.83 3.85 -20.25
C GLU A 52 31.11 3.51 -21.73
N VAL A 53 30.10 3.65 -22.60
CA VAL A 53 30.18 3.37 -24.05
C VAL A 53 30.33 4.65 -24.88
N GLU A 54 30.14 5.83 -24.28
CA GLU A 54 30.43 7.16 -24.87
C GLU A 54 31.84 7.63 -24.50
#